data_AF-A0A015J7M9-F1
#
_entry.id   AF-A0A015J7M9-F1
#
_cell.length_a   1.000
_cell.length_b   1.000
_cell.length_c   1.000
_cell.angle_alpha   90.00
_cell.angle_beta   90.00
_cell.angle_gamma   90.00
#
_symmetry.space_group_name_H-M   'P 1'
#
loop_
_entity.id
_entity.type
_entity.pdbx_description
1 polymer ?
#
loop_
_entity_poly.entity_id
_entity_poly.type
_entity_poly.pdbx_seq_one_letter_code
_entity_poly.pdbx_strand_id
1 'polypeptide(L)'
;MNHLNFNCLLLTINTSILVDEFGIHIFFICFTICAYFIKIIFNERKTKPKLTFLVPFPGYVTYPKDYNFLKELLIKPQSSPFSQTQNNDLYKTWNGEAIINFKWRVFGRYYYAGIWILFIIYLTCFTLASIPYDIFNKEVRKKLFFSSIILGFVHLLFEVRQFIWSPFRWISEIWNLFDLSAYLVPVLTSIYCINSYVDGDNADYTKAISVSCLLLDIKFLLFFRAFESFGIYFAIIIGVAKRIISFLFIILIIILGFAHALFILLEPKSDFSESEQGNLNDPNNPWSLTKKYHQMTEDGNIIKNAILIEEPDGYTNLFSNYPNSLLSMYLFLTGDRNSLSAWSPNENPLMIILMIIFSFVVVVYLMNLFIGLLNMAIEADNNRASYLAQKALILREIELFYLFPHQRRWKTWFPDIM
;
A
#
# COMPACT_ATOMS: atom_id res chain seq x y z
N MET A 1 3.02 45.99 20.71
CA MET A 1 2.22 44.75 20.62
C MET A 1 1.58 44.51 19.24
N ASN A 2 1.54 45.48 18.30
CA ASN A 2 0.90 45.29 16.98
C ASN A 2 1.85 44.89 15.83
N HIS A 3 3.17 44.95 16.00
CA HIS A 3 4.13 44.61 14.92
C HIS A 3 4.40 43.10 14.78
N LEU A 4 4.18 42.30 15.83
CA LEU A 4 4.36 40.84 15.76
C LEU A 4 3.24 40.14 14.98
N ASN A 5 2.00 40.63 15.07
CA ASN A 5 0.85 40.03 14.37
C ASN A 5 0.92 40.21 12.85
N PHE A 6 1.45 41.34 12.36
CA PHE A 6 1.55 41.59 10.91
C PHE A 6 2.62 40.70 10.26
N ASN A 7 3.77 40.53 10.91
CA ASN A 7 4.82 39.62 10.42
C ASN A 7 4.37 38.16 10.46
N CYS A 8 3.60 37.75 11.47
CA CYS A 8 3.05 36.40 11.55
C CYS A 8 1.99 36.13 10.46
N LEU A 9 1.15 37.12 10.15
CA LEU A 9 0.19 37.07 9.04
C LEU A 9 0.88 37.00 7.67
N LEU A 10 1.94 37.79 7.47
CA LEU A 10 2.71 37.78 6.23
C LEU A 10 3.46 36.45 6.05
N LEU A 11 3.97 35.87 7.13
CA LEU A 11 4.61 34.56 7.12
C LEU A 11 3.61 33.45 6.78
N THR A 12 2.41 33.48 7.37
CA THR A 12 1.35 32.49 7.10
C THR A 12 0.83 32.58 5.66
N ILE A 13 0.64 33.80 5.13
CA ILE A 13 0.26 34.03 3.72
C ILE A 13 1.37 33.58 2.76
N ASN A 14 2.64 33.87 3.06
CA ASN A 14 3.74 33.40 2.23
C ASN A 14 3.89 31.88 2.30
N THR A 15 3.68 31.23 3.45
CA THR A 15 3.73 29.76 3.55
C THR A 15 2.59 29.09 2.83
N SER A 16 1.37 29.66 2.83
CA SER A 16 0.25 29.08 2.07
C SER A 16 0.48 29.18 0.57
N ILE A 17 0.96 30.33 0.08
CA ILE A 17 1.26 30.52 -1.35
C ILE A 17 2.40 29.59 -1.81
N LEU A 18 3.43 29.40 -0.99
CA LEU A 18 4.57 28.53 -1.33
C LEU A 18 4.18 27.04 -1.35
N VAL A 19 3.25 26.63 -0.48
CA VAL A 19 2.71 25.26 -0.44
C VAL A 19 1.77 25.00 -1.62
N ASP A 20 0.97 26.00 -2.03
CA ASP A 20 0.10 25.93 -3.20
C ASP A 20 0.91 25.77 -4.50
N GLU A 21 2.01 26.52 -4.66
CA GLU A 21 2.94 26.33 -5.78
C GLU A 21 3.58 24.95 -5.75
N PHE A 22 3.99 24.46 -4.58
CA PHE A 22 4.66 23.17 -4.43
C PHE A 22 3.77 21.98 -4.82
N GLY A 23 2.50 21.97 -4.43
CA GLY A 23 1.53 20.93 -4.81
C GLY A 23 1.26 20.89 -6.32
N ILE A 24 1.14 22.06 -6.95
CA ILE A 24 0.99 22.20 -8.40
C ILE A 24 2.25 21.71 -9.12
N HIS A 25 3.45 22.03 -8.62
CA HIS A 25 4.70 21.55 -9.19
C HIS A 25 4.85 20.03 -9.12
N ILE A 26 4.48 19.40 -7.99
CA ILE A 26 4.48 17.93 -7.86
C ILE A 26 3.53 17.31 -8.89
N PHE A 27 2.34 17.88 -9.06
CA PHE A 27 1.37 17.42 -10.05
C PHE A 27 1.93 17.50 -11.48
N PHE A 28 2.58 18.60 -11.85
CA PHE A 28 3.25 18.74 -13.15
C PHE A 28 4.40 17.74 -13.33
N ILE A 29 5.19 17.48 -12.29
CA ILE A 29 6.25 16.46 -12.32
C ILE A 29 5.65 15.07 -12.56
N CYS A 30 4.60 14.69 -11.82
CA CYS A 30 3.90 13.42 -12.05
C CYS A 30 3.35 13.32 -13.48
N PHE A 31 2.75 14.39 -14.01
CA PHE A 31 2.24 14.43 -15.38
C PHE A 31 3.34 14.27 -16.43
N THR A 32 4.47 14.97 -16.26
CA THR A 32 5.62 14.85 -17.18
C THR A 32 6.26 13.47 -17.14
N ILE A 33 6.36 12.85 -15.97
CA ILE A 33 6.79 11.45 -15.81
C ILE A 33 5.83 10.53 -16.56
N CYS A 34 4.52 10.68 -16.37
CA CYS A 34 3.52 9.88 -17.08
C CYS A 34 3.63 10.05 -18.60
N ALA A 35 3.77 11.28 -19.09
CA ALA A 35 3.96 11.57 -20.52
C ALA A 35 5.23 10.92 -21.08
N TYR A 36 6.33 10.91 -20.31
CA TYR A 36 7.56 10.22 -20.68
C TYR A 36 7.36 8.71 -20.81
N PHE A 37 6.70 8.07 -19.86
CA PHE A 37 6.39 6.64 -19.93
C PHE A 37 5.42 6.30 -21.06
N ILE A 38 4.40 7.13 -21.28
CA ILE A 38 3.52 7.01 -22.45
C ILE A 38 4.37 7.06 -23.73
N LYS A 39 5.28 8.01 -23.87
CA LYS A 39 6.20 8.06 -25.02
C LYS A 39 7.00 6.77 -25.17
N ILE A 40 7.49 6.17 -24.08
CA ILE A 40 8.18 4.87 -24.11
C ILE A 40 7.26 3.75 -24.62
N ILE A 41 6.01 3.69 -24.15
CA ILE A 41 5.02 2.68 -24.60
C ILE A 41 4.86 2.72 -26.13
N PHE A 42 4.81 3.93 -26.70
CA PHE A 42 4.57 4.14 -28.14
C PHE A 42 5.83 4.17 -29.00
N ASN A 43 7.03 4.32 -28.41
CA ASN A 43 8.28 4.42 -29.13
C ASN A 43 8.79 3.04 -29.56
N GLU A 44 8.45 2.61 -30.78
CA GLU A 44 9.05 1.42 -31.39
C GLU A 44 10.03 1.76 -32.50
N ARG A 45 11.21 1.13 -32.43
CA ARG A 45 12.13 1.04 -33.55
C ARG A 45 11.55 0.05 -34.56
N LYS A 46 11.08 0.55 -35.71
CA LYS A 46 10.70 -0.30 -36.84
C LYS A 46 11.95 -0.96 -37.41
N THR A 47 12.21 -2.21 -37.04
CA THR A 47 13.26 -3.03 -37.63
C THR A 47 12.65 -3.95 -38.68
N LYS A 48 13.28 -4.04 -39.86
CA LYS A 48 12.88 -5.04 -40.86
C LYS A 48 13.42 -6.40 -40.42
N PRO A 49 12.58 -7.42 -40.22
CA PRO A 49 13.05 -8.74 -39.82
C PRO A 49 13.87 -9.36 -40.95
N LYS A 50 15.05 -9.90 -40.62
CA LYS A 50 15.89 -10.67 -41.56
C LYS A 50 15.58 -12.17 -41.54
N LEU A 51 15.00 -12.65 -40.45
CA LEU A 51 14.63 -14.05 -40.23
C LEU A 51 13.37 -14.09 -39.34
N THR A 52 12.39 -14.90 -39.72
CA THR A 52 11.13 -15.07 -38.97
C THR A 52 11.11 -16.48 -38.41
N PHE A 53 11.15 -16.61 -37.08
CA PHE A 53 10.96 -17.88 -36.40
C PHE A 53 9.48 -18.09 -36.10
N LEU A 54 9.00 -19.31 -36.30
CA LEU A 54 7.61 -19.69 -36.13
C LEU A 54 7.42 -20.34 -34.76
N VAL A 55 6.45 -19.87 -33.99
CA VAL A 55 6.18 -20.41 -32.66
C VAL A 55 5.40 -21.73 -32.83
N PRO A 56 5.86 -22.86 -32.27
CA PRO A 56 5.29 -24.19 -32.53
C PRO A 56 4.00 -24.46 -31.73
N PHE A 57 3.14 -23.46 -31.56
CA PHE A 57 1.88 -23.54 -30.80
C PHE A 57 0.68 -23.08 -31.65
N PRO A 58 0.31 -23.83 -32.72
CA PRO A 58 -0.82 -23.46 -33.57
C PRO A 58 -2.12 -23.40 -32.75
N GLY A 59 -2.91 -22.35 -32.98
CA GLY A 59 -4.20 -22.15 -32.30
C GLY A 59 -4.13 -21.72 -30.83
N TYR A 60 -2.94 -21.67 -30.22
CA TYR A 60 -2.76 -21.37 -28.79
C TYR A 60 -3.25 -19.98 -28.37
N VAL A 61 -3.27 -19.06 -29.33
CA VAL A 61 -3.73 -17.68 -29.15
C VAL A 61 -5.13 -17.45 -29.73
N THR A 62 -5.70 -18.42 -30.43
CA THR A 62 -6.97 -18.23 -31.15
C THR A 62 -8.21 -18.38 -30.27
N TYR A 63 -9.33 -17.83 -30.75
CA TYR A 63 -10.64 -17.90 -30.12
C TYR A 63 -11.64 -18.66 -31.00
N PRO A 64 -12.65 -19.33 -30.40
CA PRO A 64 -13.73 -19.95 -31.16
C PRO A 64 -14.47 -18.92 -32.03
N LYS A 65 -14.85 -19.34 -33.24
CA LYS A 65 -15.61 -18.48 -34.18
C LYS A 65 -17.04 -18.25 -33.70
N ASP A 66 -17.66 -19.25 -33.09
CA ASP A 66 -19.05 -19.18 -32.63
C ASP A 66 -19.12 -18.59 -31.21
N TYR A 67 -19.85 -17.46 -31.10
CA TYR A 67 -20.02 -16.78 -29.83
C TYR A 67 -21.30 -15.96 -29.76
N ASN A 68 -21.73 -15.70 -28.53
CA ASN A 68 -22.79 -14.75 -28.25
C ASN A 68 -22.16 -13.44 -27.73
N PHE A 69 -22.35 -12.36 -28.48
CA PHE A 69 -21.79 -11.05 -28.18
C PHE A 69 -22.14 -10.55 -26.78
N LEU A 70 -23.43 -10.57 -26.40
CA LEU A 70 -23.89 -10.06 -25.11
C LEU A 70 -23.39 -10.91 -23.95
N LYS A 71 -23.41 -12.25 -24.11
CA LYS A 71 -22.93 -13.18 -23.08
C LYS A 71 -21.44 -13.00 -22.81
N GLU A 72 -20.63 -12.82 -23.85
CA GLU A 72 -19.19 -12.61 -23.70
C GLU A 72 -18.83 -11.23 -23.16
N LEU A 73 -19.61 -10.20 -23.49
CA LEU A 73 -19.39 -8.83 -23.03
C LEU A 73 -19.73 -8.68 -21.54
N LEU A 74 -20.85 -9.27 -21.08
CA LEU A 74 -21.37 -9.01 -19.74
C LEU A 74 -21.12 -10.12 -18.72
N ILE A 75 -21.11 -11.39 -19.13
CA ILE A 75 -21.18 -12.52 -18.19
C ILE A 75 -19.88 -13.33 -18.17
N LYS A 76 -19.54 -13.98 -19.29
CA LYS A 76 -18.41 -14.91 -19.33
C LYS A 76 -17.73 -14.87 -20.69
N PRO A 77 -16.60 -14.15 -20.84
CA PRO A 77 -15.77 -14.28 -22.03
C PRO A 77 -15.30 -15.73 -22.20
N GLN A 78 -15.32 -16.21 -23.45
CA GLN A 78 -14.57 -17.42 -23.80
C GLN A 78 -13.08 -17.17 -23.55
N SER A 79 -12.33 -18.25 -23.34
CA SER A 79 -10.90 -18.22 -22.99
C SER A 79 -10.07 -18.87 -24.10
N SER A 80 -8.96 -18.25 -24.49
CA SER A 80 -7.92 -18.88 -25.31
C SER A 80 -7.05 -19.85 -24.48
N PRO A 81 -6.36 -20.82 -25.09
CA PRO A 81 -5.38 -21.66 -24.39
C PRO A 81 -4.31 -20.85 -23.64
N PHE A 82 -3.87 -19.73 -24.22
CA PHE A 82 -3.02 -18.74 -23.53
C PHE A 82 -3.66 -18.24 -22.23
N SER A 83 -4.92 -17.79 -22.29
CA SER A 83 -5.62 -17.28 -21.10
C SER A 83 -5.90 -18.34 -20.03
N GLN A 84 -5.86 -19.62 -20.38
CA GLN A 84 -5.99 -20.74 -19.42
C GLN A 84 -4.65 -21.19 -18.83
N THR A 85 -3.53 -20.82 -19.46
CA THR A 85 -2.22 -21.31 -19.06
C THR A 85 -1.83 -20.78 -17.69
N GLN A 86 -1.47 -21.70 -16.78
CA GLN A 86 -1.01 -21.40 -15.43
C GLN A 86 0.47 -21.78 -15.22
N ASN A 87 1.07 -22.53 -16.14
CA ASN A 87 2.45 -22.96 -16.00
C ASN A 87 3.42 -21.83 -16.37
N ASN A 88 4.23 -21.41 -15.39
CA ASN A 88 5.25 -20.38 -15.57
C ASN A 88 6.47 -20.85 -16.38
N ASP A 89 6.65 -22.17 -16.56
CA ASP A 89 7.79 -22.72 -17.33
C ASP A 89 7.76 -22.30 -18.79
N LEU A 90 6.58 -22.03 -19.36
CA LEU A 90 6.47 -21.52 -20.72
C LEU A 90 7.26 -20.22 -20.89
N TYR A 91 7.22 -19.34 -19.89
CA TYR A 91 7.88 -18.03 -19.91
C TYR A 91 9.38 -18.09 -19.66
N LYS A 92 9.93 -19.28 -19.36
CA LYS A 92 11.38 -19.53 -19.38
C LYS A 92 11.90 -19.76 -20.80
N THR A 93 11.02 -20.03 -21.76
CA THR A 93 11.39 -20.32 -23.15
C THR A 93 11.29 -19.08 -24.04
N TRP A 94 12.09 -19.04 -25.11
CA TRP A 94 11.99 -17.97 -26.12
C TRP A 94 10.62 -17.90 -26.81
N ASN A 95 9.93 -19.04 -26.93
CA ASN A 95 8.58 -19.12 -27.49
C ASN A 95 7.54 -18.39 -26.61
N GLY A 96 7.60 -18.60 -25.29
CA GLY A 96 6.72 -17.91 -24.34
C GLY A 96 6.95 -16.40 -24.36
N GLU A 97 8.21 -15.98 -24.38
CA GLU A 97 8.56 -14.56 -24.50
C GLU A 97 8.06 -13.94 -25.82
N ALA A 98 8.23 -14.64 -26.94
CA ALA A 98 7.76 -14.18 -28.25
C ALA A 98 6.25 -13.91 -28.25
N ILE A 99 5.45 -14.80 -27.65
CA ILE A 99 3.99 -14.65 -27.53
C ILE A 99 3.63 -13.38 -26.74
N ILE A 100 4.30 -13.16 -25.60
CA ILE A 100 4.06 -11.99 -24.75
C ILE A 100 4.43 -10.70 -25.46
N ASN A 101 5.59 -10.66 -26.12
CA ASN A 101 6.05 -9.50 -26.86
C ASN A 101 5.14 -9.18 -28.06
N PHE A 102 4.68 -10.20 -28.78
CA PHE A 102 3.70 -10.05 -29.86
C PHE A 102 2.40 -9.43 -29.36
N LYS A 103 1.76 -10.04 -28.35
CA LYS A 103 0.49 -9.55 -27.80
C LYS A 103 0.61 -8.12 -27.24
N TRP A 104 1.71 -7.83 -26.54
CA TRP A 104 2.01 -6.51 -26.02
C TRP A 104 2.10 -5.46 -27.13
N ARG A 105 2.82 -5.76 -28.22
CA ARG A 105 2.99 -4.86 -29.37
C ARG A 105 1.69 -4.59 -30.11
N VAL A 106 0.89 -5.63 -30.31
CA VAL A 106 -0.30 -5.59 -31.16
C VAL A 106 -1.45 -4.81 -30.52
N PHE A 107 -1.82 -5.16 -29.29
CA PHE A 107 -2.96 -4.53 -28.61
C PHE A 107 -2.65 -4.16 -27.16
N GLY A 108 -1.87 -4.98 -26.44
CA GLY A 108 -1.72 -4.87 -24.99
C GLY A 108 -1.29 -3.49 -24.54
N ARG A 109 -0.29 -2.90 -25.18
CA ARG A 109 0.24 -1.58 -24.85
C ARG A 109 -0.76 -0.44 -24.98
N TYR A 110 -1.67 -0.51 -25.96
CA TYR A 110 -2.64 0.53 -26.26
C TYR A 110 -3.76 0.53 -25.22
N TYR A 111 -4.31 -0.65 -24.93
CA TYR A 111 -5.31 -0.81 -23.88
C TYR A 111 -4.73 -0.49 -22.51
N TYR A 112 -3.51 -0.96 -22.23
CA TYR A 112 -2.83 -0.65 -20.98
C TYR A 112 -2.65 0.85 -20.78
N ALA A 113 -2.16 1.57 -21.80
CA ALA A 113 -2.04 3.03 -21.76
C ALA A 113 -3.39 3.71 -21.54
N GLY A 114 -4.46 3.26 -22.21
CA GLY A 114 -5.80 3.81 -22.03
C GLY A 114 -6.34 3.64 -20.59
N ILE A 115 -6.20 2.44 -20.02
CA ILE A 115 -6.59 2.14 -18.64
C ILE A 115 -5.79 3.01 -17.67
N TRP A 116 -4.49 3.15 -17.91
CA TRP A 116 -3.61 3.93 -17.05
C TRP A 116 -3.92 5.44 -17.13
N ILE A 117 -4.19 5.99 -18.31
CA ILE A 117 -4.61 7.39 -18.49
C ILE A 117 -5.94 7.65 -17.77
N LEU A 118 -6.92 6.76 -17.93
CA LEU A 118 -8.21 6.87 -17.23
C LEU A 118 -8.01 6.89 -15.70
N PHE A 119 -7.13 6.03 -15.20
CA PHE A 119 -6.79 5.99 -13.78
C PHE A 119 -6.06 7.26 -13.31
N ILE A 120 -5.16 7.83 -14.12
CA ILE A 120 -4.49 9.10 -13.77
C ILE A 120 -5.51 10.23 -13.65
N ILE A 121 -6.51 10.29 -14.53
CA ILE A 121 -7.59 11.29 -14.43
C ILE A 121 -8.37 11.07 -13.13
N TYR A 122 -8.70 9.81 -12.80
CA TYR A 122 -9.37 9.46 -11.55
C TYR A 122 -8.58 9.89 -10.30
N LEU A 123 -7.30 9.51 -10.24
CA LEU A 123 -6.36 9.90 -9.19
C LEU A 123 -6.31 11.43 -9.04
N THR A 124 -6.14 12.14 -10.16
CA THR A 124 -6.07 13.61 -10.19
C THR A 124 -7.34 14.26 -9.65
N CYS A 125 -8.52 13.80 -10.11
CA CYS A 125 -9.78 14.35 -9.62
C CYS A 125 -9.93 14.16 -8.11
N PHE A 126 -9.60 12.97 -7.59
CA PHE A 126 -9.72 12.68 -6.18
C PHE A 126 -8.71 13.45 -5.33
N THR A 127 -7.43 13.49 -5.73
CA THR A 127 -6.38 14.18 -4.97
C THR A 127 -6.62 15.68 -4.93
N LEU A 128 -6.99 16.32 -6.06
CA LEU A 128 -7.34 17.74 -6.10
C LEU A 128 -8.55 18.07 -5.20
N ALA A 129 -9.54 17.19 -5.14
CA ALA A 129 -10.69 17.37 -4.25
C ALA A 129 -10.34 17.18 -2.76
N SER A 130 -9.29 16.41 -2.48
CA SER A 130 -8.84 16.03 -1.14
C SER A 130 -7.90 17.03 -0.49
N ILE A 131 -7.39 18.02 -1.24
CA ILE A 131 -6.51 19.04 -0.69
C ILE A 131 -7.27 19.85 0.37
N PRO A 132 -6.72 19.98 1.60
CA PRO A 132 -7.42 20.64 2.71
C PRO A 132 -7.51 22.16 2.54
N TYR A 133 -6.67 22.76 1.69
CA TYR A 133 -6.66 24.20 1.42
C TYR A 133 -7.87 24.64 0.59
N ASP A 134 -8.32 25.88 0.79
CA ASP A 134 -9.39 26.52 0.01
C ASP A 134 -8.92 27.00 -1.38
N ILE A 135 -8.12 26.17 -2.08
CA ILE A 135 -7.71 26.43 -3.47
C ILE A 135 -8.94 26.44 -4.38
N PHE A 136 -9.93 25.58 -4.09
CA PHE A 136 -11.13 25.42 -4.91
C PHE A 136 -12.40 25.77 -4.14
N ASN A 137 -13.29 26.54 -4.80
CA ASN A 137 -14.64 26.80 -4.33
C ASN A 137 -15.38 25.47 -4.05
N LYS A 138 -16.26 25.45 -3.03
CA LYS A 138 -17.03 24.25 -2.60
C LYS A 138 -17.73 23.56 -3.77
N GLU A 139 -18.29 24.35 -4.70
CA GLU A 139 -18.94 23.83 -5.92
C GLU A 139 -17.98 23.07 -6.85
N VAL A 140 -16.76 23.56 -7.02
CA VAL A 140 -15.74 22.91 -7.84
C VAL A 140 -15.30 21.60 -7.18
N ARG A 141 -15.08 21.61 -5.86
CA ARG A 141 -14.72 20.42 -5.08
C ARG A 141 -15.80 19.33 -5.16
N LYS A 142 -17.07 19.72 -5.05
CA LYS A 142 -18.22 18.80 -5.23
C LYS A 142 -18.24 18.18 -6.63
N LYS A 143 -17.98 18.97 -7.68
CA LYS A 143 -17.87 18.46 -9.05
C LYS A 143 -16.70 17.49 -9.22
N LEU A 144 -15.56 17.74 -8.58
CA LEU A 144 -14.40 16.84 -8.62
C LEU A 144 -14.70 15.50 -7.94
N PHE A 145 -15.31 15.51 -6.75
CA PHE A 145 -15.76 14.27 -6.09
C PHE A 145 -16.84 13.54 -6.90
N PHE A 146 -17.73 14.26 -7.57
CA PHE A 146 -18.71 13.63 -8.45
C PHE A 146 -18.04 12.96 -9.67
N SER A 147 -17.02 13.61 -10.24
CA SER A 147 -16.20 13.04 -11.31
C SER A 147 -15.43 11.80 -10.85
N SER A 148 -14.84 11.82 -9.63
CA SER A 148 -14.15 10.66 -9.09
C SER A 148 -15.09 9.47 -8.85
N ILE A 149 -16.34 9.72 -8.43
CA ILE A 149 -17.37 8.67 -8.33
C ILE A 149 -17.59 8.00 -9.68
N ILE A 150 -17.83 8.78 -10.74
CA ILE A 150 -18.08 8.24 -12.09
C ILE A 150 -16.89 7.43 -12.58
N LEU A 151 -15.68 7.99 -12.49
CA LEU A 151 -14.46 7.34 -12.96
C LEU A 151 -14.13 6.07 -12.15
N GLY A 152 -14.29 6.11 -10.83
CA GLY A 152 -14.12 4.95 -9.96
C GLY A 152 -15.12 3.84 -10.27
N PHE A 153 -16.38 4.18 -10.54
CA PHE A 153 -17.38 3.20 -10.99
C PHE A 153 -17.00 2.53 -12.31
N VAL A 154 -16.44 3.28 -13.28
CA VAL A 154 -15.98 2.68 -14.54
C VAL A 154 -14.92 1.60 -14.29
N HIS A 155 -13.96 1.84 -13.40
CA HIS A 155 -12.96 0.83 -13.02
C HIS A 155 -13.59 -0.35 -12.27
N LEU A 156 -14.49 -0.09 -11.32
CA LEU A 156 -15.19 -1.14 -10.56
C LEU A 156 -16.01 -2.07 -11.46
N LEU A 157 -16.60 -1.57 -12.55
CA LEU A 157 -17.34 -2.42 -13.50
C LEU A 157 -16.45 -3.53 -14.10
N PHE A 158 -15.19 -3.22 -14.40
CA PHE A 158 -14.25 -4.22 -14.89
C PHE A 158 -13.89 -5.23 -13.79
N GLU A 159 -13.69 -4.79 -12.54
CA GLU A 159 -13.43 -5.69 -11.40
C GLU A 159 -14.60 -6.62 -11.10
N VAL A 160 -15.83 -6.12 -11.12
CA VAL A 160 -17.05 -6.93 -10.95
C VAL A 160 -17.14 -7.99 -12.05
N ARG A 161 -16.79 -7.65 -13.30
CA ARG A 161 -16.78 -8.62 -14.40
C ARG A 161 -15.73 -9.72 -14.19
N GLN A 162 -14.56 -9.38 -13.66
CA GLN A 162 -13.53 -10.35 -13.31
C GLN A 162 -13.99 -11.30 -12.20
N PHE A 163 -14.62 -10.73 -11.17
CA PHE A 163 -15.19 -11.48 -10.05
C PHE A 163 -16.26 -12.47 -10.52
N ILE A 164 -17.20 -12.04 -11.38
CA ILE A 164 -18.24 -12.91 -11.95
C ILE A 164 -17.64 -14.06 -12.76
N TRP A 165 -16.56 -13.82 -13.51
CA TRP A 165 -15.95 -14.85 -14.36
C TRP A 165 -15.28 -15.97 -13.56
N SER A 166 -14.57 -15.63 -12.48
CA SER A 166 -13.94 -16.62 -11.59
C SER A 166 -13.75 -16.11 -10.15
N PRO A 167 -14.75 -16.23 -9.26
CA PRO A 167 -14.69 -15.67 -7.92
C PRO A 167 -13.50 -16.18 -7.08
N PHE A 168 -13.29 -17.50 -7.05
CA PHE A 168 -12.21 -18.10 -6.25
C PHE A 168 -10.81 -17.66 -6.70
N ARG A 169 -10.59 -17.59 -8.02
CA ARG A 169 -9.31 -17.12 -8.56
C ARG A 169 -9.11 -15.64 -8.29
N TRP A 170 -10.18 -14.85 -8.44
CA TRP A 170 -10.15 -13.42 -8.18
C TRP A 170 -9.74 -13.13 -6.73
N ILE A 171 -10.33 -13.83 -5.76
CA ILE A 171 -10.00 -13.68 -4.32
C ILE A 171 -8.56 -14.12 -4.01
N SER A 172 -8.04 -15.13 -4.71
CA SER A 172 -6.67 -15.64 -4.46
C SER A 172 -5.55 -14.73 -5.00
N GLU A 173 -5.88 -13.83 -5.93
CA GLU A 173 -4.91 -12.95 -6.57
C GLU A 173 -4.83 -11.62 -5.80
N ILE A 174 -3.71 -11.39 -5.11
CA ILE A 174 -3.49 -10.20 -4.26
C ILE A 174 -3.69 -8.87 -4.99
N TRP A 175 -3.48 -8.86 -6.31
CA TRP A 175 -3.64 -7.69 -7.16
C TRP A 175 -5.07 -7.20 -7.25
N ASN A 176 -6.02 -8.13 -7.32
CA ASN A 176 -7.42 -7.80 -7.45
C ASN A 176 -7.95 -7.18 -6.14
N LEU A 177 -7.37 -7.54 -5.00
CA LEU A 177 -7.67 -6.92 -3.71
C LEU A 177 -7.17 -5.46 -3.65
N PHE A 178 -5.95 -5.20 -4.12
CA PHE A 178 -5.42 -3.83 -4.24
C PHE A 178 -6.24 -3.00 -5.23
N ASP A 179 -6.64 -3.57 -6.36
CA ASP A 179 -7.46 -2.90 -7.37
C ASP A 179 -8.84 -2.57 -6.81
N LEU A 180 -9.53 -3.54 -6.19
CA LEU A 180 -10.83 -3.30 -5.56
C LEU A 180 -10.74 -2.21 -4.49
N SER A 181 -9.77 -2.30 -3.58
CA SER A 181 -9.62 -1.33 -2.49
C SER A 181 -9.35 0.09 -3.03
N ALA A 182 -8.47 0.24 -4.02
CA ALA A 182 -8.14 1.53 -4.61
C ALA A 182 -9.29 2.16 -5.42
N TYR A 183 -10.24 1.36 -5.93
CA TYR A 183 -11.41 1.91 -6.61
C TYR A 183 -12.60 2.11 -5.67
N LEU A 184 -12.88 1.14 -4.78
CA LEU A 184 -14.06 1.16 -3.91
C LEU A 184 -13.94 2.20 -2.80
N VAL A 185 -12.80 2.23 -2.10
CA VAL A 185 -12.64 3.09 -0.91
C VAL A 185 -12.74 4.57 -1.29
N PRO A 186 -12.07 5.10 -2.33
CA PRO A 186 -12.21 6.51 -2.68
C PRO A 186 -13.57 6.86 -3.27
N VAL A 187 -14.29 5.91 -3.91
CA VAL A 187 -15.68 6.12 -4.32
C VAL A 187 -16.59 6.31 -3.11
N LEU A 188 -16.48 5.43 -2.11
CA LEU A 188 -17.24 5.57 -0.86
C LEU A 188 -16.89 6.86 -0.12
N THR A 189 -15.61 7.21 -0.04
CA THR A 189 -15.13 8.46 0.54
C THR A 189 -15.68 9.67 -0.21
N SER A 190 -15.72 9.63 -1.55
CA SER A 190 -16.26 10.73 -2.37
C SER A 190 -17.76 10.93 -2.12
N ILE A 191 -18.54 9.84 -2.03
CA ILE A 191 -19.98 9.89 -1.70
C ILE A 191 -20.17 10.50 -0.31
N TYR A 192 -19.40 10.02 0.67
CA TYR A 192 -19.46 10.51 2.04
C TYR A 192 -19.10 11.99 2.15
N CYS A 193 -18.05 12.43 1.42
CA CYS A 193 -17.65 13.83 1.37
C CYS A 193 -18.77 14.69 0.80
N ILE A 194 -19.39 14.30 -0.33
CA ILE A 194 -20.47 15.07 -0.95
C ILE A 194 -21.67 15.23 0.01
N ASN A 195 -22.05 14.18 0.73
CA ASN A 195 -23.17 14.24 1.68
C ASN A 195 -22.84 15.15 2.88
N SER A 196 -21.63 15.03 3.44
CA SER A 196 -21.20 15.86 4.56
C SER A 196 -21.12 17.35 4.17
N TYR A 197 -20.70 17.65 2.93
CA TYR A 197 -20.76 19.01 2.37
C TYR A 197 -22.19 19.57 2.26
N VAL A 198 -23.19 18.70 2.09
CA VAL A 198 -24.61 19.07 1.99
C VAL A 198 -25.23 19.26 3.38
N ASP A 199 -24.87 18.42 4.34
CA ASP A 199 -25.50 18.39 5.68
C ASP A 199 -24.82 19.29 6.72
N GLY A 200 -23.61 19.81 6.42
CA GLY A 200 -22.90 20.76 7.28
C GLY A 200 -22.34 20.16 8.57
N ASP A 201 -22.27 18.82 8.64
CA ASP A 201 -21.85 18.09 9.84
C ASP A 201 -20.33 17.86 9.86
N ASN A 202 -19.72 18.07 11.03
CA ASN A 202 -18.26 17.98 11.23
C ASN A 202 -17.83 16.54 11.50
N ALA A 203 -18.15 15.61 10.60
CA ALA A 203 -17.54 14.30 10.65
C ALA A 203 -16.09 14.36 10.13
N ASP A 204 -15.15 13.78 10.87
CA ASP A 204 -13.72 13.77 10.54
C ASP A 204 -13.40 12.84 9.35
N TYR A 205 -13.84 13.26 8.15
CA TYR A 205 -13.60 12.56 6.88
C TYR A 205 -12.13 12.56 6.46
N THR A 206 -11.28 13.34 7.14
CA THR A 206 -9.83 13.41 6.97
C THR A 206 -9.19 12.03 6.98
N LYS A 207 -9.65 11.14 7.88
CA LYS A 207 -9.16 9.76 7.99
C LYS A 207 -9.50 8.90 6.77
N ALA A 208 -10.71 9.05 6.24
CA ALA A 208 -11.14 8.32 5.04
C ALA A 208 -10.41 8.83 3.79
N ILE A 209 -10.24 10.16 3.67
CA ILE A 209 -9.47 10.78 2.60
C ILE A 209 -8.02 10.31 2.62
N SER A 210 -7.35 10.31 3.78
CA SER A 210 -5.94 9.92 3.88
C SER A 210 -5.71 8.48 3.44
N VAL A 211 -6.54 7.55 3.91
CA VAL A 211 -6.49 6.14 3.49
C VAL A 211 -6.79 5.99 2.00
N SER A 212 -7.76 6.73 1.47
CA SER A 212 -8.13 6.70 0.06
C SER A 212 -6.98 7.17 -0.83
N CYS A 213 -6.31 8.28 -0.48
CA CYS A 213 -5.13 8.77 -1.20
C CYS A 213 -4.01 7.73 -1.20
N LEU A 214 -3.70 7.14 -0.04
CA LEU A 214 -2.66 6.11 0.06
C LEU A 214 -2.95 4.90 -0.84
N LEU A 215 -4.20 4.41 -0.86
CA LEU A 215 -4.61 3.29 -1.70
C LEU A 215 -4.50 3.61 -3.20
N LEU A 216 -4.88 4.82 -3.60
CA LEU A 216 -4.73 5.29 -4.98
C LEU A 216 -3.26 5.39 -5.39
N ASP A 217 -2.39 5.90 -4.52
CA ASP A 217 -0.96 6.04 -4.78
C ASP A 217 -0.27 4.66 -4.87
N ILE A 218 -0.63 3.72 -3.99
CA ILE A 218 -0.17 2.33 -4.10
C ILE A 218 -0.62 1.74 -5.44
N LYS A 219 -1.87 1.93 -5.84
CA LYS A 219 -2.37 1.45 -7.14
C LYS A 219 -1.65 2.11 -8.31
N PHE A 220 -1.36 3.41 -8.23
CA PHE A 220 -0.56 4.10 -9.23
C PHE A 220 0.81 3.42 -9.41
N LEU A 221 1.48 3.10 -8.29
CA LEU A 221 2.77 2.40 -8.29
C LEU A 221 2.67 1.01 -8.95
N LEU A 222 1.54 0.29 -8.80
CA LEU A 222 1.34 -1.02 -9.43
C LEU A 222 1.26 -0.96 -10.98
N PHE A 223 1.03 0.19 -11.60
CA PHE A 223 1.11 0.32 -13.06
C PHE A 223 2.55 0.19 -13.59
N PHE A 224 3.57 0.39 -12.75
CA PHE A 224 4.94 0.23 -13.22
C PHE A 224 5.33 -1.23 -13.49
N ARG A 225 4.55 -2.18 -12.96
CA ARG A 225 4.70 -3.63 -13.13
C ARG A 225 4.78 -4.10 -14.57
N ALA A 226 4.14 -3.39 -15.51
CA ALA A 226 4.13 -3.78 -16.93
C ALA A 226 5.46 -3.47 -17.66
N PHE A 227 6.29 -2.60 -17.09
CA PHE A 227 7.58 -2.19 -17.66
C PHE A 227 8.70 -3.04 -17.09
N GLU A 228 9.62 -3.48 -17.95
CA GLU A 228 10.69 -4.40 -17.55
C GLU A 228 11.60 -3.83 -16.46
N SER A 229 11.93 -2.53 -16.55
CA SER A 229 12.79 -1.85 -15.57
C SER A 229 12.26 -1.90 -14.13
N PHE A 230 10.94 -1.94 -13.94
CA PHE A 230 10.32 -1.98 -12.61
C PHE A 230 9.70 -3.34 -12.29
N GLY A 231 9.11 -4.00 -13.30
CA GLY A 231 8.39 -5.26 -13.18
C GLY A 231 9.26 -6.40 -12.64
N ILE A 232 10.56 -6.42 -12.93
CA ILE A 232 11.49 -7.37 -12.33
C ILE A 232 11.50 -7.23 -10.80
N TYR A 233 11.59 -6.00 -10.28
CA TYR A 233 11.57 -5.75 -8.85
C TYR A 233 10.22 -6.15 -8.22
N PHE A 234 9.09 -5.85 -8.88
CA PHE A 234 7.79 -6.32 -8.40
C PHE A 234 7.71 -7.84 -8.34
N ALA A 235 8.18 -8.54 -9.37
CA ALA A 235 8.19 -10.00 -9.40
C ALA A 235 9.02 -10.57 -8.24
N ILE A 236 10.19 -9.99 -7.95
CA ILE A 236 11.03 -10.37 -6.80
C ILE A 236 10.29 -10.12 -5.48
N ILE A 237 9.73 -8.92 -5.27
CA ILE A 237 9.05 -8.55 -4.01
C ILE A 237 7.97 -9.59 -3.66
N ILE A 238 7.18 -10.04 -4.64
CA ILE A 238 6.09 -10.99 -4.41
C ILE A 238 6.59 -12.42 -4.27
N GLY A 239 7.56 -12.81 -5.10
CA GLY A 239 8.17 -14.14 -5.03
C GLY A 239 8.76 -14.37 -3.64
N VAL A 240 9.56 -13.40 -3.18
CA VAL A 240 10.14 -13.38 -1.85
C VAL A 240 9.06 -13.41 -0.78
N ALA A 241 8.06 -12.52 -0.84
CA ALA A 241 6.97 -12.47 0.15
C ALA A 241 6.25 -13.83 0.30
N LYS A 242 5.99 -14.55 -0.81
CA LYS A 242 5.37 -15.88 -0.77
C LYS A 242 6.25 -16.93 -0.08
N ARG A 243 7.57 -16.83 -0.19
CA ARG A 243 8.52 -17.78 0.44
C ARG A 243 8.68 -17.53 1.94
N ILE A 244 8.67 -16.27 2.36
CA ILE A 244 8.95 -15.89 3.76
C ILE A 244 7.70 -15.78 4.65
N ILE A 245 6.49 -15.94 4.10
CA ILE A 245 5.24 -15.73 4.84
C ILE A 245 5.13 -16.63 6.09
N SER A 246 5.56 -17.90 5.98
CA SER A 246 5.57 -18.84 7.11
C SER A 246 6.54 -18.39 8.20
N PHE A 247 7.66 -17.76 7.84
CA PHE A 247 8.63 -17.24 8.79
C PHE A 247 8.11 -15.99 9.50
N LEU A 248 7.44 -15.08 8.78
CA LEU A 248 6.76 -13.92 9.38
C LEU A 248 5.69 -14.35 10.40
N PHE A 249 4.97 -15.44 10.12
CA PHE A 249 3.99 -16.00 11.05
C PHE A 249 4.63 -16.50 12.36
N ILE A 250 5.82 -17.11 12.29
CA ILE A 250 6.59 -17.52 13.48
C ILE A 250 6.98 -16.29 14.32
N ILE A 251 7.51 -15.24 13.68
CA ILE A 251 7.84 -13.98 14.37
C ILE A 251 6.60 -13.40 15.07
N LEU A 252 5.46 -13.38 14.37
CA LEU A 252 4.21 -12.86 14.92
C LEU A 252 3.80 -13.59 16.21
N ILE A 253 3.82 -14.93 16.22
CA ILE A 253 3.47 -15.72 17.42
C ILE A 253 4.41 -15.38 18.59
N ILE A 254 5.70 -15.24 18.32
CA ILE A 254 6.70 -14.91 19.35
C ILE A 254 6.42 -13.50 19.91
N ILE A 255 6.18 -12.51 19.05
CA ILE A 255 5.84 -11.14 19.47
C ILE A 255 4.57 -11.14 20.32
N LEU A 256 3.53 -11.86 19.91
CA LEU A 256 2.29 -11.99 20.69
C LEU A 256 2.55 -12.60 22.07
N GLY A 257 3.41 -13.63 22.15
CA GLY A 257 3.79 -14.28 23.41
C GLY A 257 4.51 -13.33 24.36
N PHE A 258 5.49 -12.57 23.87
CA PHE A 258 6.20 -11.59 24.68
C PHE A 258 5.33 -10.38 25.07
N ALA A 259 4.49 -9.89 24.15
CA ALA A 259 3.55 -8.80 24.44
C ALA A 259 2.59 -9.21 25.55
N HIS A 260 2.07 -10.44 25.52
CA HIS A 260 1.20 -10.95 26.56
C HIS A 260 1.93 -11.13 27.90
N ALA A 261 3.14 -11.67 27.90
CA ALA A 261 3.93 -11.83 29.14
C ALA A 261 4.28 -10.49 29.79
N LEU A 262 4.72 -9.51 29.00
CA LEU A 262 5.05 -8.18 29.50
C LEU A 262 3.82 -7.35 29.86
N PHE A 263 2.70 -7.55 29.17
CA PHE A 263 1.41 -6.98 29.59
C PHE A 263 1.06 -7.43 31.01
N ILE A 264 1.02 -8.73 31.27
CA ILE A 264 0.71 -9.25 32.63
C ILE A 264 1.69 -8.75 33.69
N LEU A 265 2.97 -8.59 33.32
CA LEU A 265 4.01 -8.14 34.25
C LEU A 265 3.93 -6.64 34.59
N LEU A 266 3.60 -5.82 33.59
CA LEU A 266 3.72 -4.34 33.64
C LEU A 266 2.36 -3.62 33.69
N GLU A 267 1.26 -4.38 33.69
CA GLU A 267 -0.08 -3.85 33.89
C GLU A 267 -0.21 -3.25 35.31
N PRO A 268 -0.78 -2.03 35.44
CA PRO A 268 -1.12 -1.45 36.74
C PRO A 268 -2.15 -2.32 37.48
N LYS A 269 -1.97 -2.51 38.78
CA LYS A 269 -2.85 -3.37 39.61
C LYS A 269 -4.08 -2.66 40.14
N SER A 270 -4.11 -1.34 40.06
CA SER A 270 -5.24 -0.52 40.50
C SER A 270 -5.58 0.49 39.43
N ASP A 271 -6.87 0.77 39.29
CA ASP A 271 -7.35 1.88 38.48
C ASP A 271 -6.77 3.20 39.00
N PHE A 272 -6.49 4.10 38.07
CA PHE A 272 -6.00 5.45 38.32
C PHE A 272 -6.74 6.43 37.42
N SER A 273 -6.85 7.68 37.85
CA SER A 273 -7.41 8.77 37.06
C SER A 273 -6.58 10.04 37.26
N GLU A 274 -6.93 11.10 36.53
CA GLU A 274 -6.31 12.43 36.71
C GLU A 274 -6.51 12.95 38.15
N SER A 275 -7.67 12.66 38.76
CA SER A 275 -8.00 13.09 40.13
C SER A 275 -7.59 12.10 41.22
N GLU A 276 -7.39 10.82 40.87
CA GLU A 276 -7.08 9.76 41.83
C GLU A 276 -5.81 9.01 41.40
N GLN A 277 -4.72 9.25 42.11
CA GLN A 277 -3.40 8.67 41.81
C GLN A 277 -3.31 7.15 42.03
N GLY A 278 -4.37 6.52 42.53
CA GLY A 278 -4.40 5.09 42.83
C GLY A 278 -3.37 4.67 43.88
N ASN A 279 -2.90 3.43 43.79
CA ASN A 279 -1.88 2.92 44.71
C ASN A 279 -0.46 3.31 44.26
N LEU A 280 0.15 4.28 44.93
CA LEU A 280 1.54 4.72 44.64
C LEU A 280 2.61 3.68 45.05
N ASN A 281 2.23 2.62 45.77
CA ASN A 281 3.13 1.50 46.06
C ASN A 281 3.19 0.47 44.91
N ASP A 282 2.32 0.60 43.90
CA ASP A 282 2.40 -0.21 42.70
C ASP A 282 3.48 0.38 41.77
N PRO A 283 4.60 -0.33 41.50
CA PRO A 283 5.67 0.17 40.64
C PRO A 283 5.24 0.37 39.17
N ASN A 284 4.13 -0.24 38.76
CA ASN A 284 3.62 -0.15 37.39
C ASN A 284 2.62 1.01 37.20
N ASN A 285 2.27 1.71 38.27
CA ASN A 285 1.38 2.86 38.21
C ASN A 285 2.03 4.00 37.42
N PRO A 286 1.37 4.61 36.41
CA PRO A 286 1.95 5.73 35.66
C PRO A 286 2.41 6.90 36.55
N TRP A 287 1.73 7.15 37.68
CA TRP A 287 2.12 8.18 38.64
C TRP A 287 3.43 7.87 39.39
N SER A 288 3.84 6.60 39.48
CA SER A 288 5.16 6.24 40.04
C SER A 288 6.28 6.33 39.01
N LEU A 289 5.96 6.12 37.73
CA LEU A 289 6.91 6.11 36.60
C LEU A 289 7.20 7.50 36.02
N THR A 290 6.33 8.48 36.29
CA THR A 290 6.49 9.84 35.77
C THR A 290 7.72 10.55 36.31
N LYS A 291 8.22 11.54 35.56
CA LYS A 291 9.40 12.32 35.93
C LYS A 291 9.10 13.22 37.13
N LYS A 292 10.07 13.26 38.05
CA LYS A 292 10.03 14.08 39.26
C LYS A 292 11.16 15.10 39.22
N TYR A 293 10.83 16.37 39.37
CA TYR A 293 11.78 17.47 39.33
C TYR A 293 12.10 17.94 40.75
N HIS A 294 13.38 17.91 41.10
CA HIS A 294 13.90 18.31 42.40
C HIS A 294 14.59 19.67 42.31
N GLN A 295 14.48 20.52 43.34
CA GLN A 295 15.30 21.73 43.41
C GLN A 295 16.74 21.38 43.76
N MET A 296 17.67 22.10 43.14
CA MET A 296 19.05 22.20 43.61
C MET A 296 19.19 23.50 44.40
N THR A 297 19.68 23.42 45.64
CA THR A 297 20.00 24.61 46.45
C THR A 297 21.30 25.26 45.95
N GLU A 298 21.54 26.52 46.33
CA GLU A 298 22.75 27.28 45.94
C GLU A 298 24.06 26.59 46.38
N ASP A 299 24.02 25.79 47.45
CA ASP A 299 25.15 24.97 47.94
C ASP A 299 25.38 23.67 47.13
N GLY A 300 24.57 23.42 46.10
CA GLY A 300 24.63 22.22 45.26
C GLY A 300 23.94 20.98 45.82
N ASN A 301 23.21 21.09 46.94
CA ASN A 301 22.45 19.98 47.51
C ASN A 301 21.07 19.82 46.84
N ILE A 302 20.64 18.59 46.60
CA ILE A 302 19.33 18.30 46.00
C ILE A 302 18.29 18.11 47.11
N ILE A 303 17.19 18.85 47.04
CA ILE A 303 16.05 18.67 47.94
C ILE A 303 15.37 17.34 47.62
N LYS A 304 15.30 16.43 48.60
CA LYS A 304 14.79 15.05 48.41
C LYS A 304 13.32 15.00 47.95
N ASN A 305 12.53 16.01 48.29
CA ASN A 305 11.13 16.10 47.85
C ASN A 305 11.06 16.74 46.47
N ALA A 306 10.32 16.13 45.56
CA ALA A 306 10.07 16.70 44.24
C ALA A 306 9.17 17.94 44.36
N ILE A 307 9.49 18.99 43.60
CA ILE A 307 8.71 20.23 43.52
C ILE A 307 7.63 20.11 42.45
N LEU A 308 7.97 19.48 41.32
CA LEU A 308 7.05 19.26 40.21
C LEU A 308 7.04 17.78 39.84
N ILE A 309 5.84 17.27 39.57
CA ILE A 309 5.59 15.92 39.08
C ILE A 309 4.92 16.09 37.74
N GLU A 310 5.48 15.49 36.70
CA GLU A 310 4.87 15.49 35.37
C GLU A 310 3.59 14.64 35.41
N GLU A 311 2.49 15.15 34.87
CA GLU A 311 1.24 14.39 34.81
C GLU A 311 1.41 13.21 33.84
N PRO A 312 1.06 11.98 34.25
CA PRO A 312 1.22 10.82 33.39
C PRO A 312 0.22 10.88 32.24
N ASP A 313 0.72 10.55 31.06
CA ASP A 313 -0.09 10.40 29.84
C ASP A 313 -0.28 8.92 29.46
N GLY A 314 -1.05 8.67 28.41
CA GLY A 314 -1.27 7.32 27.88
C GLY A 314 -0.01 6.63 27.34
N TYR A 315 1.12 7.33 27.26
CA TYR A 315 2.42 6.82 26.79
C TYR A 315 3.37 6.51 27.95
N THR A 316 3.08 6.99 29.17
CA THR A 316 3.91 6.80 30.36
C THR A 316 4.01 5.32 30.76
N ASN A 317 2.90 4.57 30.66
CA ASN A 317 2.91 3.11 30.71
C ASN A 317 2.10 2.53 29.54
N LEU A 318 2.81 2.16 28.47
CA LEU A 318 2.22 1.53 27.28
C LEU A 318 1.73 0.09 27.53
N PHE A 319 2.01 -0.52 28.67
CA PHE A 319 1.52 -1.86 29.04
C PHE A 319 0.21 -1.81 29.85
N SER A 320 -0.34 -0.63 30.08
CA SER A 320 -1.69 -0.45 30.67
C SER A 320 -2.81 -1.07 29.82
N ASN A 321 -2.61 -1.21 28.52
CA ASN A 321 -3.59 -1.75 27.58
C ASN A 321 -2.93 -2.79 26.65
N TYR A 322 -3.61 -3.90 26.40
CA TYR A 322 -3.08 -4.97 25.54
C TYR A 322 -2.75 -4.52 24.09
N PRO A 323 -3.55 -3.67 23.41
CA PRO A 323 -3.16 -3.14 22.10
C PRO A 323 -1.85 -2.33 22.12
N ASN A 324 -1.60 -1.59 23.20
CA ASN A 324 -0.39 -0.80 23.37
C ASN A 324 0.82 -1.67 23.73
N SER A 325 0.62 -2.81 24.40
CA SER A 325 1.70 -3.78 24.64
C SER A 325 2.18 -4.41 23.33
N LEU A 326 1.26 -4.72 22.40
CA LEU A 326 1.60 -5.18 21.05
C LEU A 326 2.41 -4.14 20.28
N LEU A 327 1.97 -2.87 20.29
CA LEU A 327 2.71 -1.76 19.68
C LEU A 327 4.10 -1.60 20.31
N SER A 328 4.20 -1.72 21.63
CA SER A 328 5.47 -1.62 22.36
C SER A 328 6.45 -2.70 21.94
N MET A 329 5.99 -3.93 21.75
CA MET A 329 6.85 -5.03 21.29
C MET A 329 7.26 -4.88 19.82
N TYR A 330 6.39 -4.32 18.98
CA TYR A 330 6.75 -3.96 17.61
C TYR A 330 7.81 -2.86 17.57
N LEU A 331 7.66 -1.80 18.37
CA LEU A 331 8.66 -0.74 18.48
C LEU A 331 10.00 -1.29 18.99
N PHE A 332 9.97 -2.17 19.99
CA PHE A 332 11.17 -2.81 20.50
C PHE A 332 11.85 -3.72 19.48
N LEU A 333 11.09 -4.41 18.63
CA LEU A 333 11.63 -5.16 17.49
C LEU A 333 12.43 -4.25 16.54
N THR A 334 11.96 -3.02 16.29
CA THR A 334 12.65 -2.04 15.44
C THR A 334 13.83 -1.34 16.12
N GLY A 335 14.08 -1.63 17.41
CA GLY A 335 15.17 -1.07 18.19
C GLY A 335 14.78 0.11 19.10
N ASP A 336 13.51 0.50 19.12
CA ASP A 336 13.02 1.54 20.03
C ASP A 336 12.69 0.95 21.42
N ARG A 337 13.50 1.32 22.42
CA ARG A 337 13.34 0.87 23.82
C ARG A 337 12.49 1.83 24.67
N ASN A 338 12.01 2.95 24.12
CA ASN A 338 11.35 3.99 24.92
C ASN A 338 10.19 3.42 25.76
N SER A 339 9.42 2.49 25.19
CA SER A 339 8.31 1.80 25.87
C SER A 339 8.71 1.01 27.12
N LEU A 340 9.96 0.57 27.23
CA LEU A 340 10.49 -0.24 28.34
C LEU A 340 11.53 0.51 29.19
N SER A 341 11.68 1.81 28.95
CA SER A 341 12.65 2.67 29.64
C SER A 341 12.14 3.27 30.95
N ALA A 342 10.83 3.21 31.19
CA ALA A 342 10.18 3.80 32.36
C ALA A 342 10.60 3.13 33.69
N TRP A 343 10.95 1.84 33.66
CA TRP A 343 11.31 1.09 34.87
C TRP A 343 12.81 1.09 35.14
N SER A 344 13.18 1.25 36.41
CA SER A 344 14.56 1.07 36.86
C SER A 344 14.99 -0.40 36.75
N PRO A 345 16.21 -0.71 36.28
CA PRO A 345 16.69 -2.09 36.15
C PRO A 345 16.65 -2.90 37.46
N ASN A 346 16.80 -2.22 38.60
CA ASN A 346 16.86 -2.87 39.91
C ASN A 346 15.48 -3.24 40.47
N GLU A 347 14.41 -2.59 39.99
CA GLU A 347 13.05 -2.76 40.52
C GLU A 347 12.37 -3.99 39.90
N ASN A 348 12.65 -4.28 38.63
CA ASN A 348 12.00 -5.35 37.88
C ASN A 348 13.03 -6.26 37.16
N PRO A 349 13.76 -7.13 37.88
CA PRO A 349 14.77 -7.99 37.27
C PRO A 349 14.20 -8.97 36.24
N LEU A 350 12.95 -9.44 36.44
CA LEU A 350 12.28 -10.33 35.50
C LEU A 350 11.99 -9.65 34.15
N MET A 351 11.60 -8.37 34.17
CA MET A 351 11.43 -7.57 32.95
C MET A 351 12.74 -7.49 32.18
N ILE A 352 13.85 -7.16 32.86
CA ILE A 352 15.18 -7.08 32.25
C ILE A 352 15.58 -8.43 31.63
N ILE A 353 15.32 -9.55 32.31
CA ILE A 353 15.56 -10.89 31.76
C ILE A 353 14.74 -11.11 30.49
N LEU A 354 13.44 -10.81 30.50
CA LEU A 354 12.58 -10.94 29.32
C LEU A 354 13.08 -10.08 28.15
N MET A 355 13.54 -8.86 28.42
CA MET A 355 14.12 -7.97 27.41
C MET A 355 15.40 -8.54 26.80
N ILE A 356 16.29 -9.08 27.62
CA ILE A 356 17.55 -9.72 27.15
C ILE A 356 17.21 -10.93 26.28
N ILE A 357 16.28 -11.78 26.72
CA ILE A 357 15.84 -12.95 25.96
C ILE A 357 15.20 -12.52 24.64
N PHE A 358 14.29 -11.54 24.65
CA PHE A 358 13.66 -11.04 23.43
C PHE A 358 14.68 -10.47 22.45
N SER A 359 15.63 -9.65 22.94
CA SER A 359 16.68 -9.07 22.11
C SER A 359 17.55 -10.17 21.48
N PHE A 360 17.99 -11.15 22.26
CA PHE A 360 18.79 -12.25 21.74
C PHE A 360 18.02 -13.11 20.71
N VAL A 361 16.80 -13.56 21.05
CA VAL A 361 16.02 -14.46 20.20
C VAL A 361 15.49 -13.74 18.97
N VAL A 362 14.86 -12.59 19.13
CA VAL A 362 14.14 -11.92 18.05
C VAL A 362 15.08 -11.00 17.27
N VAL A 363 15.72 -10.05 17.93
CA VAL A 363 16.53 -9.01 17.27
C VAL A 363 17.85 -9.55 16.74
N VAL A 364 18.58 -10.34 17.54
CA VAL A 364 19.88 -10.88 17.12
C VAL A 364 19.71 -12.13 16.26
N TYR A 365 18.94 -13.12 16.70
CA TYR A 365 18.85 -14.39 15.98
C TYR A 365 17.84 -14.33 14.83
N LEU A 366 16.55 -14.08 15.11
CA LEU A 366 15.51 -14.18 14.08
C LEU A 366 15.61 -13.10 13.00
N MET A 367 15.93 -11.83 13.33
CA MET A 367 16.08 -10.79 12.30
C MET A 367 17.31 -11.05 11.40
N ASN A 368 18.43 -11.53 11.95
CA ASN A 368 19.58 -11.89 11.11
C ASN A 368 19.30 -13.13 10.25
N LEU A 369 18.59 -14.13 10.81
CA LEU A 369 18.11 -15.28 10.03
C LEU A 369 17.13 -14.83 8.94
N PHE A 370 16.24 -13.87 9.24
CA PHE A 370 15.30 -13.30 8.29
C PHE A 370 16.02 -12.66 7.10
N ILE A 371 17.05 -11.85 7.37
CA ILE A 371 17.88 -11.23 6.32
C ILE A 371 18.56 -12.30 5.47
N GLY A 372 19.09 -13.37 6.08
CA GLY A 372 19.66 -14.51 5.35
C GLY A 372 18.64 -15.22 4.45
N LEU A 373 17.45 -15.49 4.96
CA LEU A 373 16.35 -16.10 4.21
C LEU A 373 15.87 -15.20 3.06
N LEU A 374 15.78 -13.88 3.29
CA LEU A 374 15.47 -12.89 2.28
C LEU A 374 16.49 -12.92 1.14
N ASN A 375 17.79 -12.94 1.45
CA ASN A 375 18.83 -12.96 0.45
C ASN A 375 18.74 -14.21 -0.46
N MET A 376 18.55 -15.40 0.15
CA MET A 376 18.37 -16.64 -0.60
C MET A 376 17.09 -16.62 -1.46
N ALA A 377 16.00 -16.05 -0.95
CA ALA A 377 14.75 -15.93 -1.69
C ALA A 377 14.87 -14.97 -2.89
N ILE A 378 15.57 -13.84 -2.71
CA ILE A 378 15.83 -12.87 -3.78
C ILE A 378 16.61 -13.54 -4.91
N GLU A 379 17.68 -14.28 -4.59
CA GLU A 379 18.47 -14.97 -5.59
C GLU A 379 17.66 -16.01 -6.37
N ALA A 380 16.78 -16.75 -5.69
CA ALA A 380 15.92 -17.74 -6.32
C ALA A 380 14.84 -17.14 -7.25
N ASP A 381 14.31 -15.95 -6.93
CA ASP A 381 13.22 -15.30 -7.68
C ASP A 381 13.70 -14.19 -8.63
N ASN A 382 15.01 -13.89 -8.68
CA ASN A 382 15.62 -12.99 -9.66
C ASN A 382 15.70 -13.63 -11.05
N ASN A 383 14.53 -13.95 -11.61
CA ASN A 383 14.39 -14.54 -12.92
C ASN A 383 13.46 -13.67 -13.78
N ARG A 384 13.95 -13.29 -14.96
CA ARG A 384 13.18 -12.55 -15.98
C ARG A 384 11.87 -13.26 -16.37
N ALA A 385 11.84 -14.60 -16.29
CA ALA A 385 10.62 -15.38 -16.54
C ALA A 385 9.48 -15.03 -15.56
N SER A 386 9.79 -14.68 -14.31
CA SER A 386 8.79 -14.28 -13.31
C SER A 386 8.11 -12.96 -13.70
N TYR A 387 8.88 -12.01 -14.24
CA TYR A 387 8.35 -10.78 -14.81
C TYR A 387 7.48 -11.07 -16.05
N LEU A 388 7.92 -11.94 -16.96
CA LEU A 388 7.13 -12.32 -18.14
C LEU A 388 5.80 -12.99 -17.76
N ALA A 389 5.79 -13.85 -16.74
CA ALA A 389 4.58 -14.46 -16.19
C ALA A 389 3.62 -13.41 -15.64
N GLN A 390 4.14 -12.43 -14.90
CA GLN A 390 3.36 -11.31 -14.37
C GLN A 390 2.78 -10.44 -15.49
N LYS A 391 3.56 -10.14 -16.53
CA LYS A 391 3.09 -9.42 -17.72
C LYS A 391 2.04 -10.21 -18.50
N ALA A 392 2.14 -11.53 -18.52
CA ALA A 392 1.13 -12.41 -19.11
C ALA A 392 -0.22 -12.30 -18.39
N LEU A 393 -0.23 -12.17 -17.06
CA LEU A 393 -1.47 -11.94 -16.30
C LEU A 393 -2.15 -10.64 -16.71
N ILE A 394 -1.39 -9.54 -16.82
CA ILE A 394 -1.92 -8.25 -17.29
C ILE A 394 -2.51 -8.38 -18.71
N LEU A 395 -1.78 -9.03 -19.61
CA LEU A 395 -2.26 -9.24 -20.99
C LEU A 395 -3.52 -10.08 -21.05
N ARG A 396 -3.62 -11.10 -20.20
CA ARG A 396 -4.78 -11.97 -20.08
C ARG A 396 -6.00 -11.21 -19.57
N GLU A 397 -5.82 -10.35 -18.57
CA GLU A 397 -6.89 -9.48 -18.07
C GLU A 397 -7.41 -8.56 -19.18
N ILE A 398 -6.50 -7.92 -19.92
CA ILE A 398 -6.85 -7.08 -21.09
C ILE A 398 -7.62 -7.90 -22.13
N GLU A 399 -7.12 -9.08 -22.47
CA GLU A 399 -7.68 -9.95 -23.50
C GLU A 399 -9.11 -10.42 -23.15
N LEU A 400 -9.35 -10.80 -21.90
CA LEU A 400 -10.66 -11.30 -21.46
C LEU A 400 -11.66 -10.19 -21.18
N PHE A 401 -11.24 -9.11 -20.53
CA PHE A 401 -12.15 -8.14 -19.91
C PHE A 401 -12.15 -6.76 -20.55
N TYR A 402 -11.11 -6.38 -21.29
CA TYR A 402 -11.06 -5.06 -21.93
C TYR A 402 -11.29 -5.12 -23.44
N LEU A 403 -10.90 -6.20 -24.11
CA LEU A 403 -11.20 -6.39 -25.52
C LEU A 403 -12.70 -6.65 -25.74
N PHE A 404 -13.22 -6.08 -26.83
CA PHE A 404 -14.54 -6.44 -27.32
C PHE A 404 -14.54 -7.87 -27.88
N PRO A 405 -15.68 -8.59 -27.79
CA PRO A 405 -15.79 -9.95 -28.33
C PRO A 405 -15.36 -10.10 -29.80
N HIS A 406 -15.64 -9.12 -30.66
CA HIS A 406 -15.26 -9.18 -32.07
C HIS A 406 -13.74 -9.00 -32.29
N GLN A 407 -13.07 -8.19 -31.47
CA GLN A 407 -11.63 -7.94 -31.57
C GLN A 407 -10.80 -9.19 -31.26
N ARG A 408 -11.29 -10.05 -30.36
CA ARG A 408 -10.69 -11.36 -30.05
C ARG A 408 -10.61 -12.32 -31.24
N ARG A 409 -11.31 -12.02 -32.34
CA ARG A 409 -11.38 -12.84 -33.56
C ARG A 409 -10.70 -12.20 -34.76
N TRP A 410 -10.05 -11.05 -34.57
CA TRP A 410 -9.25 -10.43 -35.62
C TRP A 410 -8.01 -11.26 -35.89
N LYS A 411 -7.87 -11.76 -37.13
CA LYS A 411 -6.73 -12.59 -37.55
C LYS A 411 -5.39 -11.88 -37.44
N THR A 412 -5.37 -10.55 -37.51
CA THR A 412 -4.18 -9.74 -37.28
C THR A 412 -3.72 -9.73 -35.82
N TRP A 413 -4.65 -9.91 -34.87
CA TRP A 413 -4.37 -9.88 -33.43
C TRP A 413 -4.27 -11.26 -32.81
N PHE A 414 -5.01 -12.22 -33.35
CA PHE A 414 -5.09 -13.60 -32.91
C PHE A 414 -4.88 -14.52 -34.13
N PRO A 415 -3.65 -14.58 -34.66
CA PRO A 415 -3.35 -15.43 -35.81
C PRO A 415 -3.34 -16.91 -35.41
N ASP A 416 -3.62 -17.79 -36.37
CA ASP A 416 -3.58 -19.24 -36.13
C ASP A 416 -2.15 -19.75 -35.92
N ILE A 417 -1.18 -19.04 -36.50
CA ILE A 417 0.25 -19.32 -36.46
C ILE A 417 0.98 -18.00 -36.23
N MET A 418 1.96 -17.98 -35.32
CA MET A 418 2.65 -16.77 -34.86
C MET A 418 4.13 -16.77 -35.26
#